data_AF-A0A542E1G5-F1
#
_entry.id   AF-A0A542E1G5-F1
#
_cell.length_a   1.000
_cell.length_b   1.000
_cell.length_c   1.000
_cell.angle_alpha   90.00
_cell.angle_beta   90.00
_cell.angle_gamma   90.00
#
_symmetry.space_group_name_H-M   'P 1'
#
loop_
_entity.id
_entity.type
_entity.pdbx_description
1 polymer ?
#
loop_
_entity_poly.entity_id
_entity_poly.type
_entity_poly.pdbx_seq_one_letter_code
_entity_poly.pdbx_strand_id
1 'polypeptide(L)'
;MSDDLLERRALGQHGLVTTSQAAELGVDRWALSALVTAKQLVRLGRGVYALPAPELDTAEGRHEAMARGALLTYPEAALSGITAVMAHGLPTVDKLPTRPRLVDDLPREVLTQSLILRPRRGEGVVTTDWGRTVGVADAVVQVAREHGTGPGLVAADAALHSGVVTPEQLEAVAERVHGWPRYGRVRTMMAMLDGRSESPGETLLRLELTAAGIETTPQVEIRDPHGRLVGRVDLLVKGLKLVIEFDGLVKYRDGGAEALVAEKRREDELRALGYVVVRIVWADLHHPVRLLARVRAAMALAAPLPAA
;
A
#
# COMPACT_ATOMS: atom_id res chain seq x y z
N MET A 1 27.29 22.51 -24.66
CA MET A 1 26.02 23.25 -24.82
C MET A 1 24.82 22.31 -24.81
N SER A 2 24.86 21.20 -25.58
CA SER A 2 23.79 20.18 -25.55
C SER A 2 23.63 19.46 -24.20
N ASP A 3 24.71 19.21 -23.47
CA ASP A 3 24.63 18.55 -22.14
C ASP A 3 23.91 19.41 -21.09
N ASP A 4 24.16 20.73 -21.07
CA ASP A 4 23.47 21.69 -20.20
C ASP A 4 21.97 21.80 -20.55
N LEU A 5 21.61 21.72 -21.83
CA LEU A 5 20.21 21.69 -22.25
C LEU A 5 19.51 20.38 -21.85
N LEU A 6 20.22 19.25 -21.93
CA LEU A 6 19.72 17.94 -21.51
C LEU A 6 19.47 17.91 -20.00
N GLU A 7 20.41 18.40 -19.20
CA GLU A 7 20.29 18.49 -17.75
C GLU A 7 19.14 19.41 -17.34
N ARG A 8 19.04 20.61 -17.93
CA ARG A 8 17.90 21.52 -17.68
C ARG A 8 16.56 20.90 -18.04
N ARG A 9 16.49 20.20 -19.19
CA ARG A 9 15.28 19.47 -19.59
C ARG A 9 14.93 18.42 -18.56
N ALA A 10 15.93 17.68 -18.07
CA ALA A 10 15.73 16.66 -17.05
C ALA A 10 15.23 17.23 -15.73
N LEU A 11 15.88 18.29 -15.22
CA LEU A 11 15.47 18.98 -14.00
C LEU A 11 14.03 19.51 -14.07
N GLY A 12 13.57 19.94 -15.26
CA GLY A 12 12.18 20.35 -15.50
C GLY A 12 11.14 19.22 -15.45
N GLN A 13 11.56 17.96 -15.40
CA GLN A 13 10.68 16.78 -15.37
C GLN A 13 11.18 15.72 -14.38
N HIS A 14 11.45 16.15 -13.13
CA HIS A 14 11.85 15.27 -12.02
C HIS A 14 13.21 14.57 -12.24
N GLY A 15 14.13 15.23 -12.93
CA GLY A 15 15.45 14.68 -13.25
C GLY A 15 15.41 13.62 -14.35
N LEU A 16 14.31 13.42 -15.07
CA LEU A 16 14.16 12.36 -16.06
C LEU A 16 14.39 12.86 -17.49
N VAL A 17 14.81 12.01 -18.42
CA VAL A 17 14.84 12.34 -19.84
C VAL A 17 14.69 11.09 -20.70
N THR A 18 13.99 11.21 -21.82
CA THR A 18 13.84 10.08 -22.77
C THR A 18 14.85 10.13 -23.90
N THR A 19 15.08 9.00 -24.59
CA THR A 19 15.91 8.99 -25.81
C THR A 19 15.35 9.91 -26.90
N SER A 20 14.02 10.04 -27.03
CA SER A 20 13.42 10.96 -28.01
C SER A 20 13.78 12.41 -27.69
N GLN A 21 13.60 12.82 -26.43
CA GLN A 21 13.92 14.17 -25.98
C GLN A 21 15.43 14.47 -26.08
N ALA A 22 16.28 13.50 -25.78
CA ALA A 22 17.71 13.64 -25.97
C ALA A 22 18.06 13.85 -27.45
N ALA A 23 17.46 13.07 -28.36
CA ALA A 23 17.67 13.22 -29.80
C ALA A 23 17.19 14.58 -30.33
N GLU A 24 16.05 15.10 -29.84
CA GLU A 24 15.56 16.45 -30.14
C GLU A 24 16.55 17.55 -29.73
N LEU A 25 17.35 17.31 -28.68
CA LEU A 25 18.41 18.19 -28.21
C LEU A 25 19.78 17.93 -28.89
N GLY A 26 19.82 17.05 -29.90
CA GLY A 26 21.05 16.67 -30.60
C GLY A 26 21.97 15.73 -29.82
N VAL A 27 21.48 15.11 -28.74
CA VAL A 27 22.21 14.12 -27.95
C VAL A 27 21.87 12.72 -28.45
N ASP A 28 22.81 12.08 -29.13
CA ASP A 28 22.61 10.76 -29.71
C ASP A 28 22.76 9.62 -28.70
N ARG A 29 22.55 8.38 -29.15
CA ARG A 29 22.64 7.19 -28.30
C ARG A 29 24.04 6.94 -27.73
N TRP A 30 25.09 7.38 -28.42
CA TRP A 30 26.47 7.17 -28.01
C TRP A 30 26.85 8.17 -26.92
N ALA A 31 26.43 9.43 -27.07
CA ALA A 31 26.52 10.45 -26.04
C ALA A 31 25.76 10.02 -24.77
N LEU A 32 24.51 9.54 -24.90
CA LEU A 32 23.77 8.98 -23.76
C LEU A 32 24.50 7.82 -23.09
N SER A 33 25.10 6.90 -23.87
CA SER A 33 25.88 5.80 -23.31
C SER A 33 27.12 6.30 -22.58
N ALA A 34 27.81 7.31 -23.11
CA ALA A 34 28.98 7.91 -22.48
C ALA A 34 28.61 8.60 -21.16
N LEU A 35 27.50 9.35 -21.12
CA LEU A 35 26.98 9.99 -19.90
C LEU A 35 26.61 8.95 -18.82
N VAL A 36 26.06 7.79 -19.22
CA VAL A 36 25.79 6.68 -18.31
C VAL A 36 27.09 6.05 -17.79
N THR A 37 28.07 5.80 -18.67
CA THR A 37 29.39 5.30 -18.26
C THR A 37 30.11 6.25 -17.32
N ALA A 38 29.97 7.56 -17.53
CA ALA A 38 30.50 8.62 -16.67
C ALA A 38 29.68 8.84 -15.38
N LYS A 39 28.60 8.08 -15.16
CA LYS A 39 27.66 8.21 -14.03
C LYS A 39 26.99 9.60 -13.92
N GLN A 40 26.91 10.34 -15.02
CA GLN A 40 26.15 11.58 -15.12
C GLN A 40 24.67 11.33 -15.46
N LEU A 41 24.35 10.14 -15.96
CA LEU A 41 22.99 9.63 -16.10
C LEU A 41 22.89 8.21 -15.55
N VAL A 42 21.73 7.88 -15.00
CA VAL A 42 21.33 6.53 -14.61
C VAL A 42 20.32 6.02 -15.62
N ARG A 43 20.61 4.88 -16.27
CA ARG A 43 19.63 4.22 -17.15
C ARG A 43 18.60 3.48 -16.29
N LEU A 44 17.34 3.92 -16.36
CA LEU A 44 16.24 3.30 -15.63
C LEU A 44 15.60 2.16 -16.43
N GLY A 45 15.51 2.33 -17.75
CA GLY A 45 14.85 1.37 -18.63
C GLY A 45 15.11 1.64 -20.10
N ARG A 46 14.32 0.99 -20.96
CA ARG A 46 14.40 1.20 -22.41
C ARG A 46 13.99 2.64 -22.74
N GLY A 47 14.97 3.46 -23.09
CA GLY A 47 14.74 4.82 -23.57
C GLY A 47 14.47 5.85 -22.47
N VAL A 48 14.67 5.51 -21.20
CA VAL A 48 14.45 6.40 -20.05
C VAL A 48 15.72 6.47 -19.20
N TYR A 49 16.14 7.70 -18.91
CA TYR A 49 17.32 8.04 -18.12
C TYR A 49 16.93 9.01 -17.01
N ALA A 50 17.71 9.03 -15.94
CA ALA A 50 17.58 9.96 -14.84
C ALA A 50 18.92 10.62 -14.52
N LEU A 51 18.89 11.84 -14.02
CA LEU A 51 20.01 12.40 -13.28
C LEU A 51 20.24 11.57 -12.00
N PRO A 52 21.48 11.35 -11.57
CA PRO A 52 21.77 10.68 -10.30
C PRO A 52 21.12 11.43 -9.14
N ALA A 53 20.38 10.70 -8.31
CA ALA A 53 19.71 11.25 -7.13
C ALA A 53 19.61 10.15 -6.05
N PRO A 54 19.73 10.48 -4.74
CA PRO A 54 19.70 9.50 -3.66
C PRO A 54 18.42 8.64 -3.63
N GLU A 55 17.30 9.18 -4.09
CA GLU A 55 16.00 8.49 -4.14
C GLU A 55 16.07 7.22 -5.01
N LEU A 56 16.93 7.23 -6.04
CA LEU A 56 17.11 6.10 -6.96
C LEU A 56 17.81 4.89 -6.33
N ASP A 57 18.39 5.04 -5.14
CA ASP A 57 19.03 3.97 -4.38
C ASP A 57 18.00 3.09 -3.65
N THR A 58 16.75 3.57 -3.53
CA THR A 58 15.62 2.82 -2.97
C THR A 58 14.81 2.11 -4.06
N ALA A 59 14.14 1.01 -3.71
CA ALA A 59 13.26 0.33 -4.65
C ALA A 59 12.04 1.21 -5.02
N GLU A 60 11.53 1.94 -4.03
CA GLU A 60 10.41 2.88 -4.11
C GLU A 60 10.73 4.03 -5.07
N GLY A 61 11.81 4.78 -4.81
CA GLY A 61 12.20 5.92 -5.63
C GLY A 61 12.63 5.53 -7.03
N ARG A 62 13.26 4.36 -7.20
CA ARG A 62 13.54 3.80 -8.53
C ARG A 62 12.25 3.46 -9.29
N HIS A 63 11.26 2.87 -8.62
CA HIS A 63 9.96 2.54 -9.21
C HIS A 63 9.18 3.80 -9.60
N GLU A 64 9.19 4.83 -8.75
CA GLU A 64 8.62 6.14 -9.05
C GLU A 64 9.25 6.76 -10.31
N ALA A 65 10.58 6.80 -10.36
CA ALA A 65 11.31 7.37 -11.48
C ALA A 65 11.01 6.60 -12.79
N MET A 66 10.91 5.27 -12.72
CA MET A 66 10.49 4.44 -13.85
C MET A 66 9.03 4.72 -14.27
N ALA A 67 8.11 4.90 -13.33
CA ALA A 67 6.71 5.21 -13.60
C ALA A 67 6.54 6.56 -14.30
N ARG A 68 7.17 7.61 -13.77
CA ARG A 68 7.19 8.95 -14.37
C ARG A 68 7.82 8.94 -15.76
N GLY A 69 8.94 8.23 -15.93
CA GLY A 69 9.61 8.11 -17.22
C GLY A 69 8.80 7.32 -18.26
N ALA A 70 8.00 6.35 -17.81
CA ALA A 70 7.05 5.66 -18.67
C ALA A 70 5.97 6.63 -19.20
N LEU A 71 5.45 7.53 -18.36
CA LEU A 71 4.49 8.55 -18.80
C LEU A 71 5.11 9.58 -19.78
N LEU A 72 6.41 9.88 -19.66
CA LEU A 72 7.10 10.70 -20.68
C LEU A 72 7.19 10.00 -22.04
N THR A 73 7.22 8.66 -22.04
CA THR A 73 7.28 7.84 -23.27
C THR A 73 5.88 7.55 -23.82
N TYR A 74 4.88 7.45 -22.95
CA TYR A 74 3.48 7.16 -23.25
C TYR A 74 2.59 8.22 -22.60
N PRO A 75 2.50 9.44 -23.18
CA PRO A 75 1.85 10.58 -22.54
C PRO A 75 0.34 10.41 -22.33
N GLU A 76 -0.32 9.57 -23.13
CA GLU A 76 -1.76 9.29 -23.01
C GLU A 76 -2.07 8.19 -21.99
N ALA A 77 -1.07 7.39 -21.61
CA ALA A 77 -1.23 6.34 -20.62
C ALA A 77 -1.50 6.91 -19.22
N ALA A 78 -1.96 6.05 -18.33
CA ALA A 78 -2.14 6.34 -16.92
C ALA A 78 -1.55 5.21 -16.07
N LEU A 79 -0.92 5.55 -14.94
CA LEU A 79 -0.47 4.58 -13.96
C LEU A 79 -1.64 3.72 -13.44
N SER A 80 -1.38 2.45 -13.12
CA SER A 80 -2.41 1.49 -12.72
C SER A 80 -1.94 0.51 -11.65
N GLY A 81 -2.88 -0.25 -11.09
CA GLY A 81 -2.65 -1.26 -10.07
C GLY A 81 -1.83 -0.73 -8.90
N ILE A 82 -0.83 -1.50 -8.49
CA ILE A 82 0.03 -1.13 -7.35
C ILE A 82 0.84 0.15 -7.61
N THR A 83 1.16 0.48 -8.87
CA THR A 83 1.85 1.75 -9.19
C THR A 83 0.92 2.94 -9.00
N ALA A 84 -0.37 2.80 -9.32
CA ALA A 84 -1.37 3.81 -9.02
C ALA A 84 -1.62 3.95 -7.52
N VAL A 85 -1.69 2.84 -6.77
CA VAL A 85 -1.80 2.87 -5.30
C VAL A 85 -0.66 3.69 -4.68
N MET A 86 0.58 3.46 -5.10
CA MET A 86 1.72 4.26 -4.66
C MET A 86 1.63 5.73 -5.07
N ALA A 87 1.21 6.02 -6.31
CA ALA A 87 1.02 7.38 -6.80
C ALA A 87 -0.04 8.17 -6.02
N HIS A 88 -1.02 7.48 -5.43
CA HIS A 88 -2.03 8.04 -4.52
C HIS A 88 -1.55 8.13 -3.06
N GLY A 89 -0.31 7.76 -2.75
CA GLY A 89 0.24 7.78 -1.40
C GLY A 89 -0.32 6.69 -0.48
N LEU A 90 -0.94 5.65 -1.03
CA LEU A 90 -1.52 4.55 -0.26
C LEU A 90 -0.48 3.44 0.03
N PRO A 91 -0.61 2.73 1.17
CA PRO A 91 0.36 1.72 1.57
C PRO A 91 0.32 0.48 0.66
N THR A 92 1.46 -0.19 0.58
CA THR A 92 1.60 -1.50 -0.07
C THR A 92 2.33 -2.46 0.88
N VAL A 93 1.99 -3.75 0.84
CA VAL A 93 2.54 -4.78 1.75
C VAL A 93 3.32 -5.89 1.06
N ASP A 94 3.24 -5.95 -0.27
CA ASP A 94 4.04 -6.86 -1.06
C ASP A 94 5.38 -6.23 -1.42
N LYS A 95 6.36 -7.07 -1.77
CA LYS A 95 7.56 -6.59 -2.45
C LYS A 95 7.15 -5.80 -3.70
N LEU A 96 7.62 -4.56 -3.78
CA LEU A 96 7.33 -3.68 -4.91
C LEU A 96 7.67 -4.39 -6.23
N PRO A 97 6.78 -4.31 -7.24
CA PRO A 97 7.11 -4.83 -8.55
C PRO A 97 8.30 -4.05 -9.12
N THR A 98 9.16 -4.72 -9.87
CA THR A 98 10.29 -4.06 -10.53
C THR A 98 9.89 -3.26 -11.76
N ARG A 99 8.61 -3.32 -12.18
CA ARG A 99 8.09 -2.66 -13.37
C ARG A 99 6.85 -1.85 -13.01
N PRO A 100 6.79 -0.56 -13.37
CA PRO A 100 5.57 0.22 -13.29
C PRO A 100 4.48 -0.40 -14.17
N ARG A 101 3.25 -0.30 -13.67
CA ARG A 101 2.03 -0.75 -14.35
C ARG A 101 1.28 0.47 -14.85
N LEU A 102 0.84 0.39 -16.10
CA LEU A 102 0.10 1.44 -16.78
C LEU A 102 -1.08 0.84 -17.55
N VAL A 103 -2.08 1.66 -17.81
CA VAL A 103 -3.16 1.42 -18.77
C VAL A 103 -3.13 2.47 -19.86
N ASP A 104 -3.48 2.09 -21.08
CA ASP A 104 -3.54 2.96 -22.25
C ASP A 104 -4.59 2.44 -23.25
N ASP A 105 -4.98 3.26 -24.22
CA ASP A 105 -5.93 2.86 -25.27
C ASP A 105 -5.22 2.04 -26.35
N LEU A 106 -4.98 0.77 -26.02
CA LEU A 106 -4.25 -0.18 -26.86
C LEU A 106 -5.06 -1.46 -27.10
N PRO A 107 -4.91 -2.10 -28.27
CA PRO A 107 -5.65 -3.32 -28.59
C PRO A 107 -5.20 -4.54 -27.77
N ARG A 108 -3.97 -4.52 -27.23
CA ARG A 108 -3.39 -5.63 -26.46
C ARG A 108 -2.35 -5.17 -25.45
N GLU A 109 -2.07 -6.03 -24.47
CA GLU A 109 -1.02 -5.82 -23.48
C GLU A 109 0.36 -5.75 -24.15
N VAL A 110 1.18 -4.80 -23.68
CA VAL A 110 2.59 -4.63 -24.04
C VAL A 110 3.43 -4.85 -22.80
N LEU A 111 4.16 -5.96 -22.80
CA LEU A 111 5.13 -6.29 -21.76
C LEU A 111 6.53 -5.95 -22.24
N THR A 112 7.21 -5.07 -21.51
CA THR A 112 8.63 -4.79 -21.75
C THR A 112 9.46 -5.16 -20.53
N GLN A 113 10.78 -5.07 -20.65
CA GLN A 113 11.67 -5.19 -19.49
C GLN A 113 11.48 -4.04 -18.48
N SER A 114 10.93 -2.91 -18.90
CA SER A 114 10.89 -1.66 -18.12
C SER A 114 9.51 -1.25 -17.64
N LEU A 115 8.43 -1.80 -18.20
CA LEU A 115 7.05 -1.48 -17.82
C LEU A 115 6.07 -2.56 -18.28
N ILE A 116 4.87 -2.52 -17.72
CA ILE A 116 3.69 -3.29 -18.16
C ILE A 116 2.61 -2.29 -18.58
N LEU A 117 2.19 -2.33 -19.84
CA LEU A 117 1.14 -1.47 -20.39
C LEU A 117 -0.05 -2.32 -20.81
N ARG A 118 -1.24 -2.02 -20.31
CA ARG A 118 -2.46 -2.80 -20.56
C ARG A 118 -3.54 -2.00 -21.27
N PRO A 119 -4.46 -2.65 -22.00
CA PRO A 119 -5.65 -1.99 -22.49
C PRO A 119 -6.47 -1.40 -21.33
N ARG A 120 -6.80 -0.12 -21.43
CA ARG A 120 -7.75 0.55 -20.54
C ARG A 120 -9.16 0.02 -20.78
N ARG A 121 -9.88 -0.31 -19.72
CA ARG A 121 -11.20 -0.94 -19.70
C ARG A 121 -12.18 -0.12 -18.85
N GLY A 122 -12.29 1.16 -19.19
CA GLY A 122 -13.25 2.09 -18.58
C GLY A 122 -12.81 2.67 -17.23
N GLU A 123 -11.55 2.52 -16.84
CA GLU A 123 -11.01 3.23 -15.68
C GLU A 123 -11.01 4.75 -15.90
N GLY A 124 -11.43 5.50 -14.88
CA GLY A 124 -11.31 6.95 -14.87
C GLY A 124 -9.85 7.37 -14.68
N VAL A 125 -9.40 8.39 -15.41
CA VAL A 125 -8.05 8.95 -15.28
C VAL A 125 -8.09 10.23 -14.47
N VAL A 126 -7.23 10.31 -13.47
CA VAL A 126 -6.97 11.48 -12.64
C VAL A 126 -5.48 11.81 -12.68
N THR A 127 -5.08 12.90 -12.01
CA THR A 127 -3.66 13.30 -11.94
C THR A 127 -3.21 13.31 -10.48
N THR A 128 -1.98 12.85 -10.27
CA THR A 128 -1.24 12.90 -9.00
C THR A 128 0.09 13.59 -9.23
N ASP A 129 0.89 13.74 -8.18
CA ASP A 129 2.27 14.24 -8.32
C ASP A 129 3.12 13.37 -9.23
N TRP A 130 2.81 12.07 -9.39
CA TRP A 130 3.49 11.15 -10.30
C TRP A 130 3.06 11.29 -11.76
N GLY A 131 1.98 12.04 -12.02
CA GLY A 131 1.36 12.22 -13.33
C GLY A 131 -0.01 11.54 -13.44
N ARG A 132 -0.41 11.20 -14.66
CA ARG A 132 -1.70 10.56 -14.98
C ARG A 132 -1.79 9.19 -14.33
N THR A 133 -2.87 8.91 -13.63
CA THR A 133 -3.11 7.65 -12.93
C THR A 133 -4.60 7.29 -12.96
N VAL A 134 -4.94 6.01 -12.80
CA VAL A 134 -6.35 5.62 -12.58
C VAL A 134 -6.83 6.10 -11.21
N GLY A 135 -8.15 6.23 -11.03
CA GLY A 135 -8.72 6.60 -9.73
C GLY A 135 -8.39 5.61 -8.60
N VAL A 136 -8.51 6.05 -7.34
CA VAL A 136 -8.18 5.23 -6.17
C VAL A 136 -8.93 3.90 -6.15
N ALA A 137 -10.25 3.92 -6.37
CA ALA A 137 -11.08 2.71 -6.38
C ALA A 137 -10.63 1.70 -7.47
N ASP A 138 -10.31 2.21 -8.67
CA ASP A 138 -9.74 1.42 -9.77
C ASP A 138 -8.42 0.77 -9.36
N ALA A 139 -7.51 1.56 -8.80
CA ALA A 139 -6.18 1.10 -8.38
C ALA A 139 -6.28 -0.02 -7.33
N VAL A 140 -7.10 0.17 -6.30
CA VAL A 140 -7.33 -0.80 -5.22
C VAL A 140 -7.88 -2.12 -5.75
N VAL A 141 -8.94 -2.07 -6.58
CA VAL A 141 -9.55 -3.27 -7.17
C VAL A 141 -8.57 -3.99 -8.11
N GLN A 142 -7.78 -3.25 -8.88
CA GLN A 142 -6.72 -3.83 -9.71
C GLN A 142 -5.66 -4.54 -8.85
N VAL A 143 -5.21 -3.94 -7.73
CA VAL A 143 -4.29 -4.61 -6.78
C VAL A 143 -4.91 -5.90 -6.25
N ALA A 144 -6.16 -5.88 -5.81
CA ALA A 144 -6.84 -7.08 -5.30
C ALA A 144 -6.84 -8.23 -6.33
N ARG A 145 -7.15 -7.92 -7.59
CA ARG A 145 -7.17 -8.91 -8.68
C ARG A 145 -5.79 -9.47 -8.96
N GLU A 146 -4.79 -8.61 -9.03
CA GLU A 146 -3.45 -8.95 -9.51
C GLU A 146 -2.59 -9.58 -8.42
N HIS A 147 -2.59 -8.99 -7.24
CA HIS A 147 -1.68 -9.30 -6.14
C HIS A 147 -2.33 -10.16 -5.06
N GLY A 148 -3.66 -10.10 -4.87
CA GLY A 148 -4.35 -10.91 -3.88
C GLY A 148 -5.28 -10.09 -3.01
N THR A 149 -6.14 -10.78 -2.25
CA THR A 149 -7.08 -10.16 -1.32
C THR A 149 -6.39 -9.28 -0.29
N GLY A 150 -5.31 -9.77 0.35
CA GLY A 150 -4.59 -9.02 1.40
C GLY A 150 -4.04 -7.68 0.94
N PRO A 151 -3.19 -7.63 -0.11
CA PRO A 151 -2.69 -6.36 -0.65
C PRO A 151 -3.79 -5.40 -1.10
N GLY A 152 -4.86 -5.92 -1.70
CA GLY A 152 -6.02 -5.11 -2.08
C GLY A 152 -6.74 -4.53 -0.86
N LEU A 153 -6.97 -5.34 0.16
CA LEU A 153 -7.67 -4.94 1.38
C LEU A 153 -6.89 -3.90 2.16
N VAL A 154 -5.56 -4.02 2.26
CA VAL A 154 -4.69 -3.01 2.88
C VAL A 154 -4.85 -1.65 2.20
N ALA A 155 -4.79 -1.63 0.86
CA ALA A 155 -4.96 -0.38 0.12
C ALA A 155 -6.39 0.17 0.25
N ALA A 156 -7.39 -0.71 0.29
CA ALA A 156 -8.80 -0.35 0.45
C ALA A 156 -9.08 0.27 1.83
N ASP A 157 -8.68 -0.40 2.91
CA ASP A 157 -8.87 0.08 4.28
C ASP A 157 -8.17 1.42 4.49
N ALA A 158 -6.93 1.57 4.01
CA ALA A 158 -6.20 2.84 4.10
C ALA A 158 -6.88 3.96 3.30
N ALA A 159 -7.42 3.66 2.12
CA ALA A 159 -8.16 4.63 1.32
C ALA A 159 -9.48 5.05 1.98
N LEU A 160 -10.20 4.10 2.60
CA LEU A 160 -11.42 4.36 3.35
C LEU A 160 -11.12 5.17 4.63
N HIS A 161 -10.06 4.80 5.35
CA HIS A 161 -9.62 5.47 6.57
C HIS A 161 -9.27 6.94 6.32
N SER A 162 -8.56 7.22 5.22
CA SER A 162 -8.20 8.59 4.80
C SER A 162 -9.34 9.35 4.11
N GLY A 163 -10.48 8.70 3.84
CA GLY A 163 -11.64 9.31 3.20
C GLY A 163 -11.45 9.68 1.73
N VAL A 164 -10.39 9.18 1.07
CA VAL A 164 -10.13 9.43 -0.36
C VAL A 164 -10.98 8.56 -1.29
N VAL A 165 -11.66 7.56 -0.73
CA VAL A 165 -12.64 6.71 -1.42
C VAL A 165 -13.80 6.39 -0.49
N THR A 166 -14.98 6.13 -1.05
CA THR A 166 -16.15 5.61 -0.31
C THR A 166 -16.38 4.12 -0.61
N PRO A 167 -17.10 3.39 0.28
CA PRO A 167 -17.50 2.00 0.00
C PRO A 167 -18.27 1.85 -1.32
N GLU A 168 -19.16 2.80 -1.65
CA GLU A 168 -19.98 2.79 -2.86
C GLU A 168 -19.12 2.95 -4.13
N GLN A 169 -18.04 3.73 -4.06
CA GLN A 169 -17.10 3.86 -5.16
C GLN A 169 -16.33 2.56 -5.40
N LEU A 170 -15.92 1.86 -4.33
CA LEU A 170 -15.29 0.54 -4.45
C LEU A 170 -16.27 -0.51 -5.01
N GLU A 171 -17.53 -0.48 -4.56
CA GLU A 171 -18.59 -1.36 -5.05
C GLU A 171 -18.87 -1.15 -6.54
N ALA A 172 -18.99 0.11 -6.99
CA ALA A 172 -19.19 0.42 -8.41
C ALA A 172 -18.07 -0.14 -9.31
N VAL A 173 -16.81 -0.08 -8.85
CA VAL A 173 -15.68 -0.67 -9.57
C VAL A 173 -15.72 -2.20 -9.51
N ALA A 174 -16.05 -2.79 -8.35
CA ALA A 174 -16.17 -4.24 -8.18
C ALA A 174 -17.22 -4.83 -9.13
N GLU A 175 -18.37 -4.18 -9.27
CA GLU A 175 -19.45 -4.58 -10.19
C GLU A 175 -19.00 -4.50 -11.66
N ARG A 176 -18.29 -3.45 -12.05
CA ARG A 176 -17.76 -3.34 -13.43
C ARG A 176 -16.78 -4.46 -13.78
N VAL A 177 -16.03 -4.97 -12.81
CA VAL A 177 -15.09 -6.09 -13.02
C VAL A 177 -15.69 -7.46 -12.68
N HIS A 178 -17.00 -7.53 -12.44
CA HIS A 178 -17.70 -8.79 -12.20
C HIS A 178 -17.47 -9.78 -13.35
N GLY A 179 -17.23 -11.05 -13.01
CA GLY A 179 -16.97 -12.11 -13.98
C GLY A 179 -15.57 -12.07 -14.63
N TRP A 180 -14.77 -11.03 -14.36
CA TRP A 180 -13.39 -11.00 -14.86
C TRP A 180 -12.52 -12.04 -14.14
N PRO A 181 -11.40 -12.48 -14.76
CA PRO A 181 -10.47 -13.37 -14.10
C PRO A 181 -10.05 -12.83 -12.72
N ARG A 182 -10.02 -13.74 -11.74
CA ARG A 182 -9.66 -13.48 -10.34
C ARG A 182 -10.63 -12.56 -9.57
N TYR A 183 -11.85 -12.35 -10.07
CA TYR A 183 -12.89 -11.60 -9.35
C TYR A 183 -13.15 -12.11 -7.92
N GLY A 184 -12.97 -13.42 -7.66
CA GLY A 184 -13.10 -13.98 -6.31
C GLY A 184 -12.24 -13.26 -5.26
N ARG A 185 -11.06 -12.73 -5.63
CA ARG A 185 -10.21 -11.94 -4.73
C ARG A 185 -10.83 -10.59 -4.37
N VAL A 186 -11.42 -9.91 -5.35
CA VAL A 186 -12.15 -8.65 -5.17
C VAL A 186 -13.35 -8.88 -4.28
N ARG A 187 -14.15 -9.92 -4.57
CA ARG A 187 -15.32 -10.25 -3.76
C ARG A 187 -14.94 -10.51 -2.30
N THR A 188 -13.87 -11.27 -2.04
CA THR A 188 -13.40 -11.48 -0.66
C THR A 188 -12.93 -10.16 -0.02
N MET A 189 -12.20 -9.31 -0.76
CA MET A 189 -11.80 -7.99 -0.26
C MET A 189 -13.02 -7.14 0.12
N MET A 190 -14.02 -7.04 -0.76
CA MET A 190 -15.25 -6.28 -0.53
C MET A 190 -16.00 -6.76 0.71
N ALA A 191 -16.07 -8.08 0.91
CA ALA A 191 -16.70 -8.67 2.10
C ALA A 191 -15.95 -8.40 3.42
N MET A 192 -14.72 -7.90 3.34
CA MET A 192 -13.83 -7.70 4.48
C MET A 192 -13.43 -6.24 4.70
N LEU A 193 -13.97 -5.28 3.95
CA LEU A 193 -13.65 -3.87 4.10
C LEU A 193 -13.92 -3.38 5.53
N ASP A 194 -12.96 -2.68 6.13
CA ASP A 194 -13.15 -1.95 7.37
C ASP A 194 -12.16 -0.77 7.46
N GLY A 195 -12.65 0.43 7.17
CA GLY A 195 -11.84 1.66 7.17
C GLY A 195 -11.39 2.13 8.55
N ARG A 196 -11.65 1.37 9.62
CA ARG A 196 -11.14 1.68 10.98
C ARG A 196 -9.72 1.20 11.19
N SER A 197 -9.20 0.28 10.38
CA SER A 197 -7.80 -0.19 10.51
C SER A 197 -6.84 0.98 10.24
N GLU A 198 -5.93 1.26 11.18
CA GLU A 198 -5.02 2.42 11.10
C GLU A 198 -3.65 2.07 10.51
N SER A 199 -3.39 0.77 10.31
CA SER A 199 -2.14 0.29 9.73
C SER A 199 -2.34 -0.95 8.84
N PRO A 200 -1.44 -1.18 7.87
CA PRO A 200 -1.47 -2.40 7.06
C PRO A 200 -1.43 -3.70 7.86
N GLY A 201 -0.70 -3.70 8.98
CA GLY A 201 -0.58 -4.86 9.85
C GLY A 201 -1.88 -5.20 10.58
N GLU A 202 -2.63 -4.20 11.04
CA GLU A 202 -3.98 -4.40 11.60
C GLU A 202 -4.92 -5.03 10.57
N THR A 203 -4.94 -4.50 9.34
CA THR A 203 -5.77 -5.06 8.26
C THR A 203 -5.41 -6.52 7.97
N LEU A 204 -4.12 -6.84 7.86
CA LEU A 204 -3.66 -8.21 7.61
C LEU A 204 -3.94 -9.14 8.79
N LEU A 205 -3.76 -8.68 10.03
CA LEU A 205 -4.10 -9.45 11.23
C LEU A 205 -5.60 -9.76 11.26
N ARG A 206 -6.45 -8.76 11.00
CA ARG A 206 -7.90 -8.93 10.91
C ARG A 206 -8.30 -9.93 9.82
N LEU A 207 -7.61 -9.89 8.68
CA LEU A 207 -7.77 -10.86 7.61
C LEU A 207 -7.47 -12.30 8.07
N GLU A 208 -6.32 -12.52 8.71
CA GLU A 208 -5.92 -13.86 9.21
C GLU A 208 -6.88 -14.40 10.29
N LEU A 209 -7.30 -13.54 11.23
CA LEU A 209 -8.25 -13.91 12.27
C LEU A 209 -9.62 -14.28 11.70
N THR A 210 -10.12 -13.48 10.76
CA THR A 210 -11.40 -13.74 10.09
C THR A 210 -11.35 -15.04 9.29
N ALA A 211 -10.26 -15.29 8.56
CA ALA A 211 -10.05 -16.53 7.83
C ALA A 211 -10.02 -17.77 8.75
N ALA A 212 -9.61 -17.59 10.01
CA ALA A 212 -9.61 -18.63 11.05
C ALA A 212 -10.94 -18.76 11.82
N GLY A 213 -11.97 -17.99 11.45
CA GLY A 213 -13.28 -17.97 12.12
C GLY A 213 -13.29 -17.21 13.46
N ILE A 214 -12.29 -16.36 13.71
CA ILE A 214 -12.20 -15.54 14.92
C ILE A 214 -12.76 -14.16 14.61
N GLU A 215 -13.98 -13.89 15.07
CA GLU A 215 -14.63 -12.59 14.90
C GLU A 215 -13.99 -11.55 15.83
N THR A 216 -13.62 -10.41 15.27
CA THR A 216 -13.05 -9.27 16.02
C THR A 216 -13.73 -7.96 15.63
N THR A 217 -13.75 -7.01 16.55
CA THR A 217 -14.19 -5.63 16.31
C THR A 217 -12.99 -4.71 16.41
N PRO A 218 -12.66 -3.92 15.36
CA PRO A 218 -11.53 -3.02 15.41
C PRO A 218 -11.82 -1.70 16.15
N GLN A 219 -10.75 -1.09 16.65
CA GLN A 219 -10.72 0.25 17.24
C GLN A 219 -11.75 0.48 18.35
N VAL A 220 -11.85 -0.48 19.29
CA VAL A 220 -12.83 -0.43 20.39
C VAL A 220 -12.31 0.41 21.55
N GLU A 221 -13.12 1.37 22.02
CA GLU A 221 -12.87 2.09 23.27
C GLU A 221 -13.21 1.23 24.48
N ILE A 222 -12.21 1.01 25.35
CA ILE A 222 -12.38 0.33 26.64
C ILE A 222 -12.51 1.37 27.74
N ARG A 223 -13.58 1.27 28.52
CA ARG A 223 -13.88 2.16 29.65
C ARG A 223 -13.89 1.37 30.95
N ASP A 224 -13.46 2.01 32.04
CA ASP A 224 -13.56 1.43 33.38
C ASP A 224 -15.01 1.46 33.91
N PRO A 225 -15.32 0.81 35.05
CA PRO A 225 -16.66 0.81 35.64
C PRO A 225 -17.21 2.20 36.00
N HIS A 226 -16.36 3.23 36.06
CA HIS A 226 -16.75 4.61 36.31
C HIS A 226 -16.93 5.42 35.01
N GLY A 227 -16.80 4.79 33.85
CA GLY A 227 -16.99 5.39 32.53
C GLY A 227 -15.76 6.11 31.98
N ARG A 228 -14.63 6.11 32.70
CA ARG A 228 -13.38 6.73 32.25
C ARG A 228 -12.77 5.89 31.12
N LEU A 229 -12.35 6.56 30.04
CA LEU A 229 -11.63 5.92 28.94
C LEU A 229 -10.26 5.44 29.44
N VAL A 230 -10.03 4.13 29.31
CA VAL A 230 -8.75 3.49 29.62
C VAL A 230 -7.87 3.49 28.38
N GLY A 231 -8.46 3.20 27.21
CA GLY A 231 -7.75 3.22 25.95
C GLY A 231 -8.62 2.74 24.79
N ARG A 232 -8.10 2.91 23.57
CA ARG A 232 -8.65 2.33 22.35
C ARG A 232 -7.73 1.20 21.92
N VAL A 233 -8.31 0.05 21.60
CA VAL A 233 -7.57 -1.16 21.26
C VAL A 233 -7.77 -1.53 19.79
N ASP A 234 -6.74 -2.09 19.16
CA ASP A 234 -6.76 -2.39 17.73
C ASP A 234 -7.85 -3.39 17.37
N LEU A 235 -7.93 -4.52 18.10
CA LEU A 235 -8.94 -5.56 17.90
C LEU A 235 -9.43 -6.10 19.25
N LEU A 236 -10.76 -6.17 19.42
CA LEU A 236 -11.42 -6.87 20.50
C LEU A 236 -12.07 -8.15 19.97
N VAL A 237 -11.76 -9.30 20.57
CA VAL A 237 -12.39 -10.58 20.19
C VAL A 237 -13.84 -10.60 20.67
N LYS A 238 -14.76 -10.93 19.75
CA LYS A 238 -16.20 -10.88 20.01
C LYS A 238 -16.58 -11.76 21.20
N GLY A 239 -17.27 -11.15 22.18
CA GLY A 239 -17.77 -11.84 23.37
C GLY A 239 -16.73 -12.19 24.43
N LEU A 240 -15.46 -11.84 24.25
CA LEU A 240 -14.38 -12.15 25.20
C LEU A 240 -13.63 -10.89 25.63
N LYS A 241 -13.16 -10.87 26.88
CA LYS A 241 -12.19 -9.89 27.37
C LYS A 241 -10.78 -10.21 26.84
N LEU A 242 -10.65 -10.24 25.51
CA LEU A 242 -9.40 -10.51 24.81
C LEU A 242 -9.14 -9.41 23.79
N VAL A 243 -8.07 -8.67 24.04
CA VAL A 243 -7.53 -7.63 23.18
C VAL A 243 -6.37 -8.19 22.38
N ILE A 244 -6.33 -7.87 21.10
CA ILE A 244 -5.19 -8.16 20.22
C ILE A 244 -4.68 -6.82 19.67
N GLU A 245 -3.42 -6.51 19.95
CA GLU A 245 -2.76 -5.29 19.45
C GLU A 245 -1.72 -5.68 18.39
N PHE A 246 -1.60 -4.87 17.34
CA PHE A 246 -0.55 -5.00 16.34
C PHE A 246 0.57 -4.00 16.61
N ASP A 247 1.73 -4.48 17.05
CA ASP A 247 2.94 -3.68 17.18
C ASP A 247 3.73 -3.75 15.86
N GLY A 248 3.62 -2.67 15.09
CA GLY A 248 4.36 -2.49 13.84
C GLY A 248 5.87 -2.31 14.00
N LEU A 249 6.50 -2.65 15.13
CA LEU A 249 7.96 -2.73 15.30
C LEU A 249 8.77 -1.53 14.78
N VAL A 250 8.22 -0.31 14.73
CA VAL A 250 8.96 0.95 14.48
C VAL A 250 8.25 2.16 15.09
N LYS A 251 8.06 2.19 16.41
CA LYS A 251 7.79 3.47 17.13
C LYS A 251 8.66 3.70 18.38
N TYR A 252 9.55 2.77 18.74
CA TYR A 252 10.42 2.94 19.91
C TYR A 252 11.55 3.97 19.74
N ARG A 253 11.63 4.69 18.61
CA ARG A 253 12.63 5.75 18.40
C ARG A 253 12.12 7.17 18.65
N ASP A 254 10.81 7.41 18.56
CA ASP A 254 10.28 8.79 18.54
C ASP A 254 9.45 9.16 19.79
N GLY A 255 8.98 8.18 20.58
CA GLY A 255 8.07 8.44 21.72
C GLY A 255 8.75 8.79 23.05
N GLY A 256 10.08 8.64 23.16
CA GLY A 256 10.81 8.80 24.42
C GLY A 256 10.38 7.82 25.53
N ALA A 257 10.99 7.96 26.72
CA ALA A 257 10.68 7.11 27.87
C ALA A 257 9.23 7.28 28.36
N GLU A 258 8.63 8.46 28.18
CA GLU A 258 7.29 8.79 28.67
C GLU A 258 6.18 8.06 27.91
N ALA A 259 6.27 7.93 26.58
CA ALA A 259 5.30 7.17 25.81
C ALA A 259 5.32 5.67 26.16
N LEU A 260 6.51 5.11 26.39
CA LEU A 260 6.70 3.75 26.88
C LEU A 260 6.04 3.53 28.24
N VAL A 261 6.18 4.50 29.16
CA VAL A 261 5.54 4.45 30.48
C VAL A 261 4.02 4.55 30.36
N ALA A 262 3.51 5.43 29.51
CA ALA A 262 2.06 5.57 29.28
C ALA A 262 1.45 4.30 28.68
N GLU A 263 2.13 3.71 27.68
CA GLU A 263 1.71 2.45 27.04
C GLU A 263 1.67 1.29 28.04
N LYS A 264 2.71 1.18 28.88
CA LYS A 264 2.75 0.17 29.95
C LYS A 264 1.63 0.35 30.96
N ARG A 265 1.38 1.59 31.41
CA ARG A 265 0.27 1.91 32.32
C ARG A 265 -1.08 1.55 31.71
N ARG A 266 -1.29 1.83 30.42
CA ARG A 266 -2.52 1.45 29.70
C ARG A 266 -2.72 -0.06 29.71
N GLU A 267 -1.67 -0.82 29.41
CA GLU A 267 -1.74 -2.28 29.42
C GLU A 267 -2.02 -2.83 30.82
N ASP A 268 -1.39 -2.27 31.86
CA ASP A 268 -1.64 -2.65 33.26
C ASP A 268 -3.09 -2.34 33.66
N GLU A 269 -3.66 -1.22 33.23
CA GLU A 269 -5.08 -0.87 33.47
C GLU A 269 -6.04 -1.84 32.75
N LEU A 270 -5.76 -2.20 31.48
CA LEU A 270 -6.55 -3.20 30.75
C LEU A 270 -6.52 -4.56 31.46
N ARG A 271 -5.35 -4.98 31.92
CA ARG A 271 -5.18 -6.23 32.69
C ARG A 271 -5.92 -6.16 34.04
N ALA A 272 -5.90 -5.02 34.72
CA ALA A 272 -6.65 -4.81 35.97
C ALA A 272 -8.17 -4.92 35.76
N LEU A 273 -8.67 -4.58 34.57
CA LEU A 273 -10.07 -4.78 34.16
C LEU A 273 -10.38 -6.23 33.73
N GLY A 274 -9.40 -7.13 33.78
CA GLY A 274 -9.52 -8.54 33.45
C GLY A 274 -9.40 -8.85 31.97
N TYR A 275 -8.84 -7.95 31.16
CA TYR A 275 -8.53 -8.24 29.76
C TYR A 275 -7.24 -9.05 29.63
N VAL A 276 -7.28 -10.07 28.80
CA VAL A 276 -6.09 -10.72 28.26
C VAL A 276 -5.62 -9.88 27.06
N VAL A 277 -4.34 -9.54 27.01
CA VAL A 277 -3.75 -8.74 25.93
C VAL A 277 -2.74 -9.59 25.16
N VAL A 278 -2.88 -9.65 23.84
CA VAL A 278 -1.96 -10.35 22.93
C VAL A 278 -1.36 -9.35 21.96
N ARG A 279 -0.03 -9.16 21.98
CA ARG A 279 0.68 -8.28 21.05
C ARG A 279 1.25 -9.07 19.88
N ILE A 280 0.87 -8.71 18.67
CA ILE A 280 1.26 -9.31 17.39
C ILE A 280 2.26 -8.40 16.70
N VAL A 281 3.35 -8.95 16.19
CA VAL A 281 4.32 -8.20 15.38
C VAL A 281 4.32 -8.67 13.93
N TRP A 282 4.98 -7.92 13.03
CA TRP A 282 5.15 -8.32 11.63
C TRP A 282 5.67 -9.75 11.46
N ALA A 283 6.62 -10.18 12.28
CA ALA A 283 7.15 -11.55 12.23
C ALA A 283 6.10 -12.63 12.50
N ASP A 284 5.07 -12.34 13.31
CA ASP A 284 3.99 -13.27 13.60
C ASP A 284 3.09 -13.48 12.37
N LEU A 285 2.87 -12.45 11.55
CA LEU A 285 2.07 -12.54 10.31
C LEU A 285 2.70 -13.48 9.26
N HIS A 286 4.03 -13.66 9.30
CA HIS A 286 4.72 -14.65 8.48
C HIS A 286 4.59 -16.09 9.00
N HIS A 287 4.02 -16.27 10.19
CA HIS A 287 3.83 -17.55 10.85
C HIS A 287 2.38 -17.73 11.34
N PRO A 288 1.37 -17.71 10.43
CA PRO A 288 -0.04 -17.65 10.79
C PRO A 288 -0.50 -18.80 11.69
N VAL A 289 0.04 -20.02 11.51
CA VAL A 289 -0.27 -21.16 12.39
C VAL A 289 0.13 -20.90 13.85
N ARG A 290 1.31 -20.31 14.08
CA ARG A 290 1.79 -19.98 15.44
C ARG A 290 1.01 -18.80 16.02
N LEU A 291 0.76 -17.78 15.20
CA LEU A 291 -0.07 -16.64 15.56
C LEU A 291 -1.45 -17.11 16.05
N LEU A 292 -2.14 -17.92 15.26
CA LEU A 292 -3.48 -18.42 15.58
C LEU A 292 -3.48 -19.35 16.80
N ALA A 293 -2.44 -20.18 16.98
CA ALA A 293 -2.30 -20.99 18.19
C ALA A 293 -2.18 -20.12 19.45
N ARG A 294 -1.40 -19.02 19.37
CA ARG A 294 -1.25 -18.07 20.47
C ARG A 294 -2.57 -17.37 20.80
N VAL A 295 -3.31 -16.93 19.79
CA VAL A 295 -4.62 -16.30 19.97
C VAL A 295 -5.63 -17.27 20.59
N ARG A 296 -5.69 -18.53 20.11
CA ARG A 296 -6.59 -19.54 20.66
C ARG A 296 -6.27 -19.90 22.11
N ALA A 297 -4.98 -19.97 22.46
CA ALA A 297 -4.58 -20.15 23.86
C ALA A 297 -5.04 -18.98 24.74
N ALA A 298 -4.93 -17.74 24.25
CA ALA A 298 -5.44 -16.57 24.95
C ALA A 298 -6.98 -16.57 25.05
N MET A 299 -7.71 -17.02 24.03
CA MET A 299 -9.16 -17.17 24.07
C MET A 299 -9.60 -18.14 25.16
N ALA A 300 -8.85 -19.23 25.39
CA ALA A 300 -9.15 -20.20 26.45
C ALA A 300 -8.94 -19.64 27.87
N LEU A 301 -8.15 -18.57 28.01
CA LEU A 301 -7.89 -17.89 29.29
C LEU A 301 -8.80 -16.68 29.50
N ALA A 302 -9.36 -16.11 28.44
CA ALA A 302 -10.13 -14.88 28.50
C ALA A 302 -11.53 -15.12 29.10
N ALA A 303 -11.92 -14.27 30.05
CA ALA A 303 -13.27 -14.26 30.57
C ALA A 303 -14.27 -13.73 29.52
N PRO A 304 -15.54 -14.15 29.56
CA PRO A 304 -16.59 -13.55 28.73
C PRO A 304 -16.74 -12.05 28.99
N LEU A 305 -17.08 -11.29 27.95
CA LEU A 305 -17.58 -9.94 28.14
C LEU A 305 -18.93 -9.99 28.87
N PRO A 306 -19.24 -9.01 29.74
CA PRO A 306 -20.57 -8.89 30.31
C PRO A 306 -21.62 -8.82 29.18
N ALA A 307 -22.77 -9.46 29.38
CA ALA A 307 -23.91 -9.24 28.49
C ALA A 307 -24.30 -7.76 28.54
N ALA A 308 -24.52 -7.17 27.37
CA ALA A 308 -25.01 -5.80 27.23
C ALA A 308 -26.46 -5.68 27.73
#